data_AF-A0A7R9TAB6-F1
#
_entry.id   AF-A0A7R9TAB6-F1
#
_cell.length_a   1.000
_cell.length_b   1.000
_cell.length_c   1.000
_cell.angle_alpha   90.00
_cell.angle_beta   90.00
_cell.angle_gamma   90.00
#
_symmetry.space_group_name_H-M   'P 1'
#
loop_
_entity.id
_entity.type
_entity.pdbx_description
1 polymer ?
#
loop_
_entity_poly.entity_id
_entity_poly.type
_entity_poly.pdbx_seq_one_letter_code
_entity_poly.pdbx_strand_id
1 'polypeptide(L)'
;GLESENKRKRKRRRRLSFASSVASKALAATALVLAAAKTTRRNLAWKNDATLFAAARETCPNSAKTLVNLGILARREKDYALALERFDAASSIEPGYCEPMYYRGLS
;
A
#
# COMPACT_ATOMS: atom_id res chain seq x y z
N GLY A 1 43.36 42.63 -11.47
CA GLY A 1 42.35 43.68 -11.42
C GLY A 1 41.07 43.14 -10.84
N LEU A 2 40.49 43.81 -9.85
CA LEU A 2 39.26 43.44 -9.12
C LEU A 2 38.13 42.92 -10.04
N GLU A 3 38.05 43.44 -11.26
CA GLU A 3 37.06 43.04 -12.25
C GLU A 3 37.19 41.59 -12.75
N SER A 4 38.41 41.07 -12.91
CA SER A 4 38.62 39.67 -13.33
C SER A 4 38.22 38.68 -12.22
N GLU A 5 38.46 39.07 -10.96
CA GLU A 5 38.03 38.32 -9.79
C GLU A 5 36.50 38.34 -9.64
N ASN A 6 35.87 39.50 -9.88
CA ASN A 6 34.42 39.64 -9.80
C ASN A 6 33.70 38.84 -10.91
N LYS A 7 34.26 38.80 -12.13
CA LYS A 7 33.79 37.93 -13.24
C LYS A 7 33.90 36.44 -12.86
N ARG A 8 35.01 36.01 -12.23
CA ARG A 8 35.16 34.64 -11.70
C ARG A 8 34.12 34.31 -10.63
N LYS A 9 33.90 35.21 -9.64
CA LYS A 9 32.89 35.03 -8.58
C LYS A 9 31.47 34.92 -9.15
N ARG A 10 31.09 35.77 -10.11
CA ARG A 10 29.79 35.69 -10.83
C ARG A 10 29.62 34.37 -11.57
N LYS A 11 30.63 33.90 -12.30
CA LYS A 11 30.59 32.62 -13.03
C LYS A 11 30.43 31.43 -12.07
N ARG A 12 31.13 31.43 -10.94
CA ARG A 12 31.00 30.41 -9.89
C ARG A 12 29.60 30.41 -9.26
N ARG A 13 29.06 31.58 -8.91
CA ARG A 13 27.68 31.69 -8.37
C ARG A 13 26.62 31.19 -9.35
N ARG A 14 26.72 31.52 -10.64
CA ARG A 14 25.82 31.01 -11.69
C ARG A 14 25.89 29.49 -11.80
N ARG A 15 27.10 28.90 -11.79
CA ARG A 15 27.29 27.45 -11.81
C ARG A 15 26.70 26.76 -10.58
N LEU A 16 26.91 27.32 -9.38
CA LEU A 16 26.34 26.79 -8.14
C LEU A 16 24.80 26.87 -8.13
N SER A 17 24.22 27.99 -8.53
CA SER A 17 22.76 28.15 -8.64
C SER A 17 22.16 27.18 -9.67
N PHE A 18 22.78 27.03 -10.84
CA PHE A 18 22.35 26.06 -11.84
C PHE A 18 22.44 24.62 -11.33
N ALA A 19 23.57 24.23 -10.72
CA ALA A 19 23.75 22.90 -10.14
C ALA A 19 22.73 22.62 -9.03
N SER A 20 22.44 23.59 -8.16
CA SER A 20 21.40 23.44 -7.12
C SER A 20 19.99 23.28 -7.71
N SER A 21 19.67 23.98 -8.80
CA SER A 21 18.38 23.82 -9.49
C SER A 21 18.24 22.45 -10.14
N VAL A 22 19.31 21.93 -10.76
CA VAL A 22 19.33 20.57 -11.32
C VAL A 22 19.19 19.53 -10.21
N ALA A 23 19.91 19.68 -9.10
CA ALA A 23 19.81 18.77 -7.95
C ALA A 23 18.40 18.75 -7.36
N SER A 24 17.76 19.91 -7.17
CA SER A 24 16.38 19.97 -6.66
C SER A 24 15.37 19.32 -7.61
N LYS A 25 15.52 19.52 -8.92
CA LYS A 25 14.66 18.86 -9.93
C LYS A 25 14.87 17.35 -9.94
N ALA A 26 16.11 16.89 -9.84
CA ALA A 26 16.43 15.47 -9.75
C ALA A 26 15.79 14.84 -8.51
N LEU A 27 15.91 15.48 -7.35
CA LEU A 27 15.28 15.01 -6.11
C LEU A 27 13.75 14.94 -6.22
N ALA A 28 13.12 15.98 -6.78
CA ALA A 28 11.68 15.99 -7.00
C ALA A 28 11.24 14.86 -7.97
N ALA A 29 11.98 14.66 -9.06
CA ALA A 29 11.72 13.57 -10.01
C ALA A 29 11.86 12.19 -9.34
N THR A 30 12.90 11.99 -8.52
CA THR A 30 13.07 10.75 -7.76
C THR A 30 11.90 10.52 -6.79
N ALA A 31 11.47 11.54 -6.06
CA ALA A 31 10.32 11.43 -5.15
C ALA A 31 9.02 11.06 -5.91
N LEU A 32 8.80 11.65 -7.09
CA LEU A 32 7.66 11.31 -7.95
C LEU A 32 7.71 9.86 -8.45
N VAL A 33 8.87 9.37 -8.89
CA VAL A 33 9.04 7.98 -9.32
C VAL A 33 8.77 7.00 -8.18
N LEU A 34 9.28 7.29 -6.97
CA LEU A 34 9.03 6.46 -5.80
C LEU A 34 7.54 6.45 -5.41
N ALA A 35 6.88 7.61 -5.46
CA ALA A 35 5.45 7.71 -5.18
C ALA A 35 4.63 6.94 -6.22
N ALA A 36 4.96 7.07 -7.51
CA ALA A 36 4.31 6.33 -8.58
C ALA A 36 4.48 4.81 -8.39
N ALA A 37 5.70 4.34 -8.12
CA ALA A 37 5.97 2.93 -7.86
C ALA A 37 5.18 2.38 -6.67
N LYS A 38 5.12 3.14 -5.56
CA LYS A 38 4.32 2.77 -4.37
C LYS A 38 2.83 2.68 -4.71
N THR A 39 2.31 3.61 -5.48
CA THR A 39 0.90 3.63 -5.92
C THR A 39 0.59 2.45 -6.83
N THR A 40 1.42 2.17 -7.82
CA THR A 40 1.22 1.01 -8.72
C THR A 40 1.27 -0.30 -7.95
N ARG A 41 2.18 -0.45 -6.99
CA ARG A 41 2.23 -1.63 -6.12
C ARG A 41 0.97 -1.78 -5.27
N ARG A 42 0.42 -0.66 -4.75
CA ARG A 42 -0.85 -0.69 -4.01
C ARG A 42 -2.01 -1.15 -4.90
N ASN A 43 -2.06 -0.70 -6.15
CA ASN A 43 -3.11 -1.09 -7.09
C ASN A 43 -3.15 -2.59 -7.37
N LEU A 44 -2.02 -3.31 -7.23
CA LEU A 44 -2.01 -4.77 -7.35
C LEU A 44 -2.89 -5.48 -6.31
N ALA A 45 -2.99 -4.92 -5.10
CA ALA A 45 -3.90 -5.48 -4.08
C ALA A 45 -5.36 -5.36 -4.50
N TRP A 46 -5.72 -4.31 -5.24
CA TRP A 46 -7.09 -4.03 -5.67
C TRP A 46 -7.49 -4.80 -6.95
N LYS A 47 -6.61 -5.68 -7.46
CA LYS A 47 -6.84 -6.42 -8.71
C LYS A 47 -8.06 -7.34 -8.63
N ASN A 48 -8.24 -8.01 -7.51
CA ASN A 48 -9.40 -8.86 -7.23
C ASN A 48 -9.58 -9.05 -5.71
N ASP A 49 -10.71 -9.64 -5.33
CA ASP A 49 -11.06 -9.92 -3.93
C ASP A 49 -9.95 -10.69 -3.20
N ALA A 50 -9.36 -11.73 -3.82
CA ALA A 50 -8.35 -12.57 -3.19
C ALA A 50 -7.08 -11.77 -2.84
N THR A 51 -6.55 -11.01 -3.80
CA THR A 51 -5.38 -10.15 -3.56
C THR A 51 -5.70 -9.04 -2.56
N LEU A 52 -6.92 -8.53 -2.57
CA LEU A 52 -7.35 -7.43 -1.71
C LEU A 52 -7.41 -7.88 -0.25
N PHE A 53 -8.10 -8.99 0.01
CA PHE A 53 -8.28 -9.49 1.37
C PHE A 53 -7.02 -10.16 1.92
N ALA A 54 -6.18 -10.76 1.07
CA ALA A 54 -4.85 -11.20 1.46
C ALA A 54 -3.98 -10.01 1.90
N ALA A 55 -3.92 -8.93 1.10
CA ALA A 55 -3.19 -7.73 1.48
C ALA A 55 -3.76 -7.07 2.75
N ALA A 56 -5.09 -7.08 2.91
CA ALA A 56 -5.74 -6.56 4.11
C ALA A 56 -5.40 -7.38 5.37
N ARG A 57 -5.20 -8.69 5.22
CA ARG A 57 -4.78 -9.59 6.32
C ARG A 57 -3.38 -9.26 6.82
N GLU A 58 -2.45 -8.96 5.91
CA GLU A 58 -1.09 -8.55 6.26
C GLU A 58 -1.06 -7.24 7.05
N THR A 59 -1.93 -6.28 6.69
CA THR A 59 -1.99 -4.99 7.40
C THR A 59 -2.82 -5.04 8.67
N CYS A 60 -3.88 -5.87 8.69
CA CYS A 60 -4.85 -5.95 9.76
C CYS A 60 -5.12 -7.43 10.11
N PRO A 61 -4.18 -8.12 10.77
CA PRO A 61 -4.28 -9.54 11.05
C PRO A 61 -5.39 -9.88 12.06
N ASN A 62 -5.96 -8.91 12.76
CA ASN A 62 -7.05 -9.16 13.72
C ASN A 62 -8.35 -8.42 13.32
N SER A 63 -8.59 -8.26 12.01
CA SER A 63 -9.84 -7.70 11.50
C SER A 63 -10.88 -8.81 11.27
N ALA A 64 -11.96 -8.82 12.05
CA ALA A 64 -13.06 -9.75 11.89
C ALA A 64 -13.67 -9.66 10.48
N LYS A 65 -13.86 -8.44 9.96
CA LYS A 65 -14.33 -8.20 8.58
C LYS A 65 -13.40 -8.78 7.51
N THR A 66 -12.08 -8.68 7.69
CA THR A 66 -11.12 -9.26 6.75
C THR A 66 -11.21 -10.79 6.77
N LEU A 67 -11.33 -11.39 7.96
CA LEU A 67 -11.50 -12.83 8.11
C LEU A 67 -12.79 -13.34 7.47
N VAL A 68 -13.92 -12.65 7.66
CA VAL A 68 -15.19 -12.99 6.99
C VAL A 68 -15.02 -12.99 5.47
N ASN A 69 -14.43 -11.96 4.91
CA ASN A 69 -14.23 -11.88 3.46
C ASN A 69 -13.32 -12.99 2.92
N LEU A 70 -12.25 -13.35 3.66
CA LEU A 70 -11.41 -14.50 3.32
C LEU A 70 -12.18 -15.83 3.43
N GLY A 71 -13.06 -15.98 4.42
CA GLY A 71 -13.92 -17.15 4.54
C GLY A 71 -14.94 -17.26 3.40
N ILE A 72 -15.53 -16.13 2.96
CA ILE A 72 -16.41 -16.08 1.79
C ILE A 72 -15.67 -16.53 0.53
N LEU A 73 -14.41 -16.10 0.35
CA LEU A 73 -13.58 -16.55 -0.76
C LEU A 73 -13.29 -18.05 -0.71
N ALA A 74 -12.86 -18.56 0.44
CA ALA A 74 -12.64 -20.00 0.63
C ALA A 74 -13.92 -20.81 0.30
N ARG A 75 -15.10 -20.34 0.74
CA ARG A 75 -16.38 -20.96 0.38
C ARG A 75 -16.65 -20.94 -1.13
N ARG A 76 -16.36 -19.83 -1.82
CA ARG A 76 -16.50 -19.74 -3.30
C ARG A 76 -15.59 -20.75 -4.01
N GLU A 77 -14.42 -21.02 -3.44
CA GLU A 77 -13.47 -22.04 -3.90
C GLU A 77 -13.85 -23.46 -3.44
N LYS A 78 -14.94 -23.61 -2.68
CA LYS A 78 -15.44 -24.85 -2.06
C LYS A 78 -14.50 -25.44 -1.00
N ASP A 79 -13.57 -24.65 -0.48
CA ASP A 79 -12.81 -24.98 0.73
C ASP A 79 -13.61 -24.59 1.97
N TYR A 80 -14.61 -25.42 2.29
CA TYR A 80 -15.51 -25.18 3.41
C TYR A 80 -14.80 -25.27 4.76
N ALA A 81 -13.76 -26.11 4.87
CA ALA A 81 -12.99 -26.26 6.11
C ALA A 81 -12.27 -24.95 6.45
N LEU A 82 -11.56 -24.37 5.48
CA LEU A 82 -10.91 -23.07 5.65
C LEU A 82 -11.94 -21.97 5.88
N ALA A 83 -13.07 -22.00 5.17
CA ALA A 83 -14.13 -21.00 5.36
C ALA A 83 -14.64 -20.97 6.81
N LEU A 84 -14.95 -22.14 7.38
CA LEU A 84 -15.42 -22.29 8.75
C LEU A 84 -14.37 -21.80 9.76
N GLU A 85 -13.09 -22.17 9.59
CA GLU A 85 -11.99 -21.67 10.43
C GLU A 85 -11.96 -20.14 10.46
N ARG A 86 -12.10 -19.49 9.30
CA ARG A 86 -12.08 -18.02 9.21
C ARG A 86 -13.31 -17.37 9.84
N PHE A 87 -14.50 -17.97 9.71
CA PHE A 87 -15.70 -17.47 10.36
C PHE A 87 -15.66 -17.63 11.89
N ASP A 88 -15.11 -18.75 12.38
CA ASP A 88 -14.94 -18.99 13.81
C ASP A 88 -13.91 -18.02 14.41
N ALA A 89 -12.81 -17.77 13.70
CA ALA A 89 -11.84 -16.76 14.10
C ALA A 89 -12.44 -15.34 14.11
N ALA A 90 -13.26 -14.99 13.11
CA ALA A 90 -13.93 -13.69 13.07
C ALA A 90 -14.91 -13.51 14.24
N SER A 91 -15.70 -14.55 14.55
CA SER A 91 -16.64 -14.57 15.68
C SER A 91 -15.93 -14.44 17.03
N SER A 92 -14.71 -14.97 17.13
CA SER A 92 -13.91 -14.88 18.35
C SER A 92 -13.35 -13.47 18.59
N ILE A 93 -13.08 -12.71 17.51
CA ILE A 93 -12.59 -11.33 17.58
C ILE A 93 -13.73 -10.37 17.90
N GLU A 94 -14.86 -10.52 17.22
CA GLU A 94 -16.02 -9.65 17.40
C GLU A 94 -17.30 -10.50 17.57
N PRO A 95 -17.61 -10.92 18.81
CA PRO A 95 -18.76 -11.80 19.07
C PRO A 95 -20.12 -11.24 18.69
N GLY A 96 -20.24 -9.90 18.60
CA GLY A 96 -21.47 -9.22 18.15
C GLY A 96 -21.59 -9.09 16.62
N TYR A 97 -20.58 -9.52 15.87
CA TYR A 97 -20.62 -9.45 14.41
C TYR A 97 -21.43 -10.63 13.86
N CYS A 98 -22.65 -10.36 13.39
CA CYS A 98 -23.59 -11.41 12.96
C CYS A 98 -23.20 -12.09 11.62
N GLU A 99 -22.46 -11.39 10.76
CA GLU A 99 -22.13 -11.83 9.42
C GLU A 99 -21.32 -13.15 9.35
N PRO A 100 -20.28 -13.38 10.20
CA PRO A 100 -19.62 -14.68 10.29
C PRO A 100 -20.58 -15.84 10.57
N MET A 101 -21.54 -15.68 11.49
CA MET A 101 -22.47 -16.76 11.86
C MET A 101 -23.41 -17.11 10.71
N TYR A 102 -23.90 -16.09 9.99
CA TYR A 102 -24.72 -16.28 8.79
C TYR A 102 -23.97 -17.11 7.74
N TYR A 103 -22.72 -16.72 7.42
CA TYR A 103 -21.95 -17.41 6.41
C TYR A 103 -21.44 -18.78 6.83
N ARG A 104 -21.23 -19.00 8.13
CA ARG A 104 -20.93 -20.31 8.72
C ARG A 104 -22.07 -21.30 8.48
N GLY A 105 -23.33 -20.86 8.61
CA GLY A 105 -24.50 -21.71 8.35
C GLY A 105 -24.74 -22.04 6.87
N LEU A 106 -24.08 -21.34 5.95
CA LEU A 106 -24.15 -21.57 4.50
C LEU A 106 -22.97 -22.41 3.96
N SER A 107 -21.95 -22.63 4.77
CA SER A 107 -20.77 -23.44 4.44
C SER A 107 -20.95 -24.88 4.91
#